data_AF-A0AA42Z6L9-F1
#
_entry.id   AF-A0AA42Z6L9-F1
#
_cell.length_a   1.000
_cell.length_b   1.000
_cell.length_c   1.000
_cell.angle_alpha   90.00
_cell.angle_beta   90.00
_cell.angle_gamma   90.00
#
_symmetry.space_group_name_H-M   'P 1'
#
loop_
_entity.id
_entity.type
_entity.pdbx_description
1 polymer ?
#
loop_
_entity_poly.entity_id
_entity_poly.type
_entity_poly.pdbx_seq_one_letter_code
_entity_poly.pdbx_strand_id
1 'polypeptide(L)'
;MGSRKRGSRDNEGGDPLVVGQRLRHRGSDRVGEIQDVASQFTHPKAKPVYSYLVRWDDGNVEAISEGAFTVTRDVELVEDDA
;
A
#
# COMPACT_ATOMS: atom_id res chain seq x y z
N MET A 1 12.46 26.84 -5.03
CA MET A 1 12.02 26.34 -6.35
C MET A 1 11.67 24.87 -6.17
N GLY A 2 10.37 24.55 -6.15
CA GLY A 2 9.86 23.21 -5.81
C GLY A 2 9.88 22.25 -7.00
N SER A 3 10.51 21.09 -6.81
CA SER A 3 10.53 20.00 -7.78
C SER A 3 9.25 19.17 -7.62
N ARG A 4 8.24 19.49 -8.43
CA ARG A 4 7.04 18.66 -8.61
C ARG A 4 7.43 17.36 -9.32
N LYS A 5 7.57 16.24 -8.60
CA LYS A 5 7.78 14.93 -9.20
C LYS A 5 6.44 14.23 -9.38
N ARG A 6 5.79 14.57 -10.49
CA ARG A 6 4.64 13.85 -11.04
C ARG A 6 5.09 12.48 -11.53
N GLY A 7 4.39 11.42 -11.12
CA GLY A 7 4.28 10.21 -11.93
C GLY A 7 4.47 8.92 -11.16
N SER A 8 3.34 8.36 -10.72
CA SER A 8 3.16 6.92 -10.48
C SER A 8 3.90 6.09 -11.52
N ARG A 9 4.86 5.28 -11.08
CA ARG A 9 5.33 4.13 -11.82
C ARG A 9 6.20 3.27 -10.93
N ASP A 10 5.85 1.99 -10.90
CA ASP A 10 6.73 0.90 -10.52
C ASP A 10 7.02 0.80 -9.02
N ASN A 11 6.06 0.24 -8.25
CA ASN A 11 6.39 -0.40 -6.98
C ASN A 11 7.05 -1.77 -7.26
N GLU A 12 8.08 -1.76 -8.12
CA GLU A 12 8.92 -2.91 -8.49
C GLU A 12 10.18 -2.88 -7.62
N GLY A 13 9.99 -2.74 -6.30
CA GLY A 13 11.05 -2.68 -5.29
C GLY A 13 11.15 -1.36 -4.52
N GLY A 14 10.03 -0.66 -4.29
CA GLY A 14 9.98 0.47 -3.37
C GLY A 14 9.98 0.01 -1.90
N ASP A 15 10.37 0.91 -1.00
CA ASP A 15 10.24 0.70 0.44
C ASP A 15 8.81 0.25 0.82
N PRO A 16 8.64 -0.65 1.81
CA PRO A 16 7.33 -1.12 2.21
C PRO A 16 6.46 0.03 2.70
N LEU A 17 5.14 -0.08 2.47
CA LEU A 17 4.19 0.82 3.10
C LEU A 17 4.27 0.69 4.63
N VAL A 18 3.95 1.78 5.34
CA VAL A 18 4.06 1.87 6.79
C VAL A 18 2.72 2.18 7.44
N VAL A 19 2.60 1.84 8.73
CA VAL A 19 1.43 2.16 9.55
C VAL A 19 1.16 3.67 9.53
N GLY A 20 -0.12 4.05 9.41
CA GLY A 20 -0.58 5.43 9.30
C GLY A 20 -0.65 5.97 7.86
N GLN A 21 -0.13 5.25 6.86
CA GLN A 21 -0.34 5.63 5.46
C GLN A 21 -1.77 5.35 5.03
N ARG A 22 -2.31 6.23 4.16
CA ARG A 22 -3.68 6.11 3.64
C ARG A 22 -3.68 5.54 2.23
N LEU A 23 -4.56 4.56 2.01
CA LEU A 23 -4.79 3.92 0.73
C LEU A 23 -6.19 4.27 0.23
N ARG A 24 -6.34 4.50 -1.06
CA ARG A 24 -7.63 4.61 -1.72
C ARG A 24 -7.87 3.36 -2.54
N HIS A 25 -9.05 2.79 -2.43
CA HIS A 25 -9.45 1.71 -3.32
C HIS A 25 -9.68 2.27 -4.73
N ARG A 26 -9.15 1.62 -5.76
CA ARG A 26 -9.24 2.10 -7.15
C ARG A 26 -10.61 1.79 -7.77
N GLY A 27 -11.30 0.77 -7.26
CA GLY A 27 -12.65 0.38 -7.69
C GLY A 27 -13.79 0.97 -6.87
N SER A 28 -13.50 1.75 -5.83
CA SER A 28 -14.50 2.40 -4.98
C SER A 28 -13.91 3.65 -4.33
N ASP A 29 -14.70 4.68 -4.05
CA ASP A 29 -14.22 5.90 -3.36
C ASP A 29 -13.86 5.68 -1.87
N ARG A 30 -13.56 4.44 -1.46
CA ARG A 30 -13.20 4.08 -0.09
C ARG A 30 -11.75 4.48 0.18
N VAL A 31 -11.53 5.06 1.35
CA VAL A 31 -10.19 5.42 1.85
C VAL A 31 -9.94 4.69 3.16
N GLY A 32 -8.79 4.04 3.27
CA GLY A 32 -8.41 3.29 4.44
C GLY A 32 -7.03 3.67 4.92
N GLU A 33 -6.75 3.38 6.18
CA GLU A 33 -5.45 3.60 6.82
C GLU A 33 -4.80 2.25 7.14
N ILE A 34 -3.50 2.16 6.90
CA ILE A 34 -2.71 0.98 7.28
C ILE A 34 -2.56 0.98 8.80
N GLN A 35 -3.11 -0.04 9.44
CA GLN A 35 -3.05 -0.24 10.88
C GLN A 35 -1.90 -1.16 11.30
N ASP A 36 -1.52 -2.09 10.42
CA ASP A 36 -0.45 -3.03 10.71
C ASP A 36 0.27 -3.48 9.44
N VAL A 37 1.53 -3.87 9.59
CA VAL A 37 2.40 -4.33 8.51
C VAL A 37 3.11 -5.61 8.95
N ALA A 38 2.73 -6.73 8.34
CA ALA A 38 3.41 -8.00 8.50
C ALA A 38 4.40 -8.22 7.34
N SER A 39 5.54 -8.83 7.64
CA SER A 39 6.49 -9.28 6.62
C SER A 39 6.75 -10.77 6.76
N GLN A 40 6.79 -11.49 5.63
CA GLN A 40 7.07 -12.91 5.59
C GLN A 40 8.25 -13.20 4.66
N PHE A 41 9.24 -13.92 5.17
CA PHE A 41 10.37 -14.40 4.38
C PHE A 41 10.14 -15.85 3.99
N THR A 42 10.09 -16.13 2.69
CA THR A 42 10.05 -17.51 2.17
C THR A 42 11.44 -18.16 2.18
N HIS A 43 12.50 -17.35 2.16
CA HIS A 43 13.89 -17.76 2.26
C HIS A 43 14.73 -16.56 2.78
N PRO A 44 15.78 -16.76 3.58
CA PRO A 44 16.58 -15.66 4.14
C PRO A 44 17.30 -14.77 3.11
N LYS A 45 17.46 -15.28 1.87
CA LYS A 45 18.00 -14.51 0.73
C LYS A 45 16.93 -13.98 -0.23
N ALA A 46 15.65 -14.31 -0.01
CA ALA A 46 14.56 -13.80 -0.82
C ALA A 46 14.12 -12.43 -0.31
N LYS A 47 13.48 -11.66 -1.19
CA LYS A 47 12.79 -10.44 -0.76
C LYS A 47 11.62 -10.83 0.16
N PRO A 48 11.38 -10.11 1.26
CA PRO A 48 10.20 -10.32 2.07
C PRO A 48 8.94 -10.02 1.25
N VAL A 49 7.87 -10.75 1.53
CA VAL A 49 6.53 -10.41 1.08
C VAL A 49 5.84 -9.67 2.20
N TYR A 50 5.35 -8.47 1.92
CA TYR A 50 4.61 -7.68 2.90
C TYR A 50 3.11 -7.95 2.83
N SER A 51 2.43 -7.86 3.97
CA SER A 51 0.97 -7.86 4.09
C SER A 51 0.56 -6.69 4.97
N TYR A 52 -0.41 -5.92 4.50
CA TYR A 52 -0.87 -4.69 5.13
C TYR A 52 -2.30 -4.88 5.61
N LEU A 53 -2.55 -4.58 6.88
CA LEU A 53 -3.90 -4.54 7.43
C LEU A 53 -4.45 -3.13 7.27
N VAL A 54 -5.50 -2.98 6.48
CA VAL A 54 -6.08 -1.67 6.16
C VAL A 54 -7.44 -1.57 6.83
N ARG A 55 -7.66 -0.50 7.60
CA ARG A 55 -8.97 -0.14 8.13
C ARG A 55 -9.58 0.93 7.24
N TRP A 56 -10.67 0.59 6.58
CA TRP A 56 -11.41 1.47 5.70
C TRP A 56 -12.38 2.38 6.46
N ASP A 57 -12.78 3.48 5.83
CA ASP A 57 -13.70 4.48 6.39
C ASP A 57 -15.10 3.92 6.69
N ASP A 58 -15.52 2.88 5.97
CA ASP A 58 -16.77 2.15 6.20
C ASP A 58 -16.72 1.23 7.43
N GLY A 59 -15.58 1.21 8.14
CA GLY A 59 -15.35 0.40 9.33
C GLY A 59 -14.90 -1.03 9.06
N ASN A 60 -14.85 -1.45 7.78
CA ASN A 60 -14.33 -2.77 7.41
C ASN A 60 -12.81 -2.80 7.51
N VAL A 61 -12.27 -3.99 7.76
CA VAL A 61 -10.84 -4.23 7.83
C VAL A 61 -10.48 -5.28 6.79
N GLU A 62 -9.49 -5.00 5.95
CA GLU A 62 -9.05 -5.89 4.88
C GLU A 62 -7.53 -6.07 4.92
N ALA A 63 -7.08 -7.30 4.65
CA ALA A 63 -5.66 -7.63 4.54
C ALA A 63 -5.25 -7.62 3.07
N ILE A 64 -4.25 -6.83 2.73
CA ILE A 64 -3.73 -6.67 1.35
C ILE A 64 -2.29 -7.14 1.32
N SER A 65 -1.97 -8.15 0.51
CA SER A 65 -0.59 -8.60 0.32
C SER A 65 0.12 -7.80 -0.78
N GLU A 66 1.44 -7.61 -0.66
CA GLU A 66 2.26 -6.87 -1.64
C GLU A 66 2.10 -7.41 -3.07
N GLY A 67 2.02 -8.74 -3.24
CA GLY A 67 1.74 -9.36 -4.53
C GLY A 67 0.37 -9.02 -5.12
N ALA A 68 -0.59 -8.62 -4.28
CA ALA A 68 -1.88 -8.12 -4.71
C ALA A 68 -1.78 -6.69 -5.27
N PHE A 69 -0.78 -5.88 -4.93
CA PHE A 69 -0.61 -4.55 -5.57
C PHE A 69 -0.21 -4.69 -7.05
N THR A 70 0.49 -5.78 -7.40
CA THR A 70 0.95 -6.03 -8.78
C THR A 70 -0.06 -6.82 -9.61
N VAL A 71 -0.85 -7.71 -8.99
CA VAL A 71 -1.82 -8.58 -9.69
C VAL A 71 -3.26 -8.06 -9.64
N THR A 72 -3.63 -7.30 -8.62
CA THR A 72 -4.94 -6.65 -8.46
C THR A 72 -4.74 -5.15 -8.44
N ARG A 73 -5.07 -4.47 -9.55
CA ARG A 73 -4.97 -3.01 -9.76
C ARG A 73 -5.88 -2.21 -8.83
N ASP A 74 -6.22 -2.71 -7.65
CA ASP A 74 -7.43 -2.34 -6.91
C ASP A 74 -7.20 -1.33 -5.78
N VAL A 75 -5.95 -0.94 -5.48
CA VAL A 75 -5.65 0.09 -4.47
C VAL A 75 -4.50 1.01 -4.90
N GLU A 76 -4.57 2.28 -4.54
CA GLU A 76 -3.56 3.31 -4.80
C GLU A 76 -3.20 4.08 -3.51
N LEU A 77 -1.93 4.44 -3.33
CA LEU A 77 -1.49 5.26 -2.18
C LEU A 77 -2.03 6.69 -2.34
N VAL A 78 -2.61 7.24 -1.28
CA VAL A 78 -2.98 8.65 -1.23
C VAL A 78 -1.80 9.42 -0.64
N GLU A 79 -1.08 10.16 -1.50
CA GLU A 79 -0.12 11.15 -1.03
C GLU A 79 -0.90 12.35 -0.45
N ASP A 80 -0.78 12.57 0.87
CA ASP A 80 -1.34 13.75 1.53
C ASP A 80 -0.44 14.95 1.14
N ASP A 81 -0.96 15.86 0.30
CA ASP A 81 -0.29 17.10 -0.12
C ASP A 81 -0.30 18.07 1.06
N ALA A 82 0.82 18.14 1.78
CA ALA A 82 1.06 19.08 2.87
C ALA A 82 1.65 20.42 2.39
#